data_AF-A0A3D4PM36-F1
#
_entry.id   AF-A0A3D4PM36-F1
#
_cell.length_a   1.000
_cell.length_b   1.000
_cell.length_c   1.000
_cell.angle_alpha   90.00
_cell.angle_beta   90.00
_cell.angle_gamma   90.00
#
_symmetry.space_group_name_H-M   'P 1'
#
loop_
_entity.id
_entity.type
_entity.pdbx_description
1 polymer ?
#
loop_
_entity_poly.entity_id
_entity_poly.type
_entity_poly.pdbx_seq_one_letter_code
_entity_poly.pdbx_strand_id
1 'polypeptide(L)'
;FDLKNSNPSARVSVKLVSEVGVGTIASGVAKGHADNILISGENGGTGASPLTSIKHAGLPWELGIAETHKTLVMNDLRSRVRLQTDGQLKTGRDVAIACMLGAEEFGFATGPLIALGCIMMRKCHLNTCP
;
A
#
# COMPACT_ATOMS: atom_id res chain seq x y z
N PHE A 1 13.73 9.21 -12.68
CA PHE A 1 15.02 9.79 -13.08
C PHE A 1 15.57 10.65 -11.95
N ASP A 2 14.91 11.75 -11.61
CA ASP A 2 15.40 12.73 -10.61
C ASP A 2 15.76 12.12 -9.25
N LEU A 3 14.87 11.31 -8.67
CA LEU A 3 15.13 10.64 -7.38
C LEU A 3 16.35 9.73 -7.42
N LYS A 4 16.54 8.99 -8.52
CA LYS A 4 17.69 8.08 -8.70
C LYS A 4 18.99 8.83 -9.02
N ASN A 5 18.92 10.03 -9.60
CA ASN A 5 20.09 10.89 -9.76
C ASN A 5 20.48 11.57 -8.45
N SER A 6 19.50 12.00 -7.66
CA SER A 6 19.73 12.64 -6.37
C SER A 6 20.28 11.66 -5.33
N ASN A 7 19.78 10.42 -5.32
CA ASN A 7 20.32 9.35 -4.48
C ASN A 7 20.37 8.02 -5.26
N PRO A 8 21.51 7.71 -5.90
CA PRO A 8 21.67 6.49 -6.69
C PRO A 8 21.56 5.18 -5.91
N SER A 9 21.72 5.22 -4.59
CA SER A 9 21.63 4.04 -3.72
C SER A 9 20.21 3.74 -3.24
N ALA A 10 19.28 4.70 -3.39
CA ALA A 10 17.92 4.55 -2.88
C ALA A 10 17.02 3.77 -3.83
N ARG A 11 16.17 2.90 -3.25
CA ARG A 11 15.01 2.33 -3.93
C ARG A 11 13.91 3.40 -4.05
N VAL A 12 13.26 3.46 -5.21
CA VAL A 12 12.10 4.30 -5.46
C VAL A 12 10.84 3.46 -5.35
N SER A 13 10.00 3.80 -4.38
CA SER A 13 8.68 3.19 -4.19
C SER A 13 7.58 4.12 -4.69
N VAL A 14 6.59 3.55 -5.37
CA VAL A 14 5.36 4.26 -5.75
C VAL A 14 4.20 3.67 -4.96
N LYS A 15 3.57 4.51 -4.15
CA LYS A 15 2.36 4.16 -3.39
C LYS A 15 1.12 4.45 -4.24
N LEU A 16 0.38 3.40 -4.55
CA LEU A 16 -0.92 3.45 -5.20
C LEU A 16 -2.00 3.01 -4.21
N VAL A 17 -3.23 3.44 -4.44
CA VAL A 17 -4.41 2.95 -3.72
C VAL A 17 -5.08 1.89 -4.59
N SER A 18 -5.59 0.85 -3.95
CA SER A 18 -6.38 -0.20 -4.60
C SER A 18 -7.63 0.41 -5.24
N GLU A 19 -7.78 0.20 -6.53
CA GLU A 19 -8.92 0.59 -7.36
C GLU A 19 -8.95 -0.32 -8.60
N VAL A 20 -10.11 -0.44 -9.25
CA VAL A 20 -10.21 -1.15 -10.53
C VAL A 20 -9.27 -0.51 -11.56
N GLY A 21 -8.41 -1.32 -12.18
CA GLY A 21 -7.47 -0.83 -13.18
C GLY A 21 -6.10 -0.41 -12.61
N VAL A 22 -5.89 -0.53 -11.29
CA VAL A 22 -4.59 -0.26 -10.67
C VAL A 22 -3.47 -1.12 -11.26
N GLY A 23 -3.77 -2.33 -11.75
CA GLY A 23 -2.79 -3.19 -12.40
C GLY A 23 -2.23 -2.61 -13.70
N THR A 24 -3.07 -1.92 -14.48
CA THR A 24 -2.63 -1.21 -15.70
C THR A 24 -1.68 -0.08 -15.36
N ILE A 25 -2.00 0.69 -14.32
CA ILE A 25 -1.14 1.76 -13.80
C ILE A 25 0.18 1.18 -13.29
N ALA A 26 0.14 0.08 -12.55
CA ALA A 26 1.32 -0.60 -12.02
C ALA A 26 2.28 -1.07 -13.13
N SER A 27 1.76 -1.55 -14.26
CA SER A 27 2.60 -1.86 -15.43
C SER A 27 3.33 -0.61 -15.96
N GLY A 28 2.66 0.54 -15.99
CA GLY A 28 3.30 1.82 -16.33
C GLY A 28 4.39 2.21 -15.33
N VAL A 29 4.09 2.08 -14.03
CA VAL A 29 5.04 2.35 -12.94
C VAL A 29 6.29 1.46 -13.04
N ALA A 30 6.12 0.16 -13.32
CA ALA A 30 7.23 -0.76 -13.52
C ALA A 30 8.11 -0.38 -14.74
N LYS A 31 7.48 0.03 -15.85
CA LYS A 31 8.20 0.57 -17.02
C LYS A 31 8.90 1.90 -16.71
N GLY A 32 8.39 2.67 -15.75
CA GLY A 32 9.00 3.87 -15.21
C GLY A 32 10.19 3.64 -14.28
N HIS A 33 10.69 2.40 -14.18
CA HIS A 33 11.85 2.01 -13.37
C HIS A 33 11.68 2.27 -11.87
N ALA A 34 10.46 2.17 -11.35
CA ALA A 34 10.24 2.02 -9.91
C ALA A 34 10.85 0.69 -9.43
N ASP A 35 11.36 0.65 -8.20
CA ASP A 35 11.90 -0.57 -7.59
C ASP A 35 10.81 -1.30 -6.79
N ASN A 36 9.85 -0.53 -6.25
CA ASN A 36 8.73 -1.02 -5.46
C ASN A 36 7.40 -0.42 -5.91
N ILE A 37 6.35 -1.23 -5.82
CA ILE A 37 4.96 -0.77 -5.93
C ILE A 37 4.23 -1.20 -4.67
N LEU A 38 3.71 -0.22 -3.93
CA LEU A 38 2.85 -0.44 -2.77
C LEU A 38 1.39 -0.28 -3.18
N ILE A 39 0.57 -1.29 -2.95
CA ILE A 39 -0.89 -1.22 -3.11
C ILE A 39 -1.54 -1.11 -1.73
N SER A 40 -2.13 0.06 -1.45
CA SER A 40 -2.85 0.34 -0.21
C SER A 40 -4.35 0.07 -0.33
N GLY A 41 -4.91 -0.61 0.65
CA GLY A 41 -6.36 -0.77 0.75
C GLY A 41 -7.09 0.48 1.25
N GLU A 42 -8.40 0.55 0.97
CA GLU A 42 -9.32 1.60 1.44
C GLU A 42 -9.30 1.81 2.97
N ASN A 43 -8.99 0.77 3.73
CA ASN A 43 -9.10 0.77 5.20
C ASN A 43 -7.89 1.39 5.92
N GLY A 44 -6.97 2.02 5.17
CA GLY A 44 -5.78 2.69 5.71
C GLY A 44 -6.08 3.70 6.82
N GLY A 45 -5.10 3.88 7.73
CA GLY A 45 -5.19 4.90 8.77
C GLY A 45 -4.88 6.30 8.24
N THR A 46 -5.45 7.34 8.85
CA THR A 46 -5.11 8.74 8.59
C THR A 46 -5.25 9.55 9.88
N GLY A 47 -4.39 10.56 10.05
CA GLY A 47 -4.50 11.53 11.14
C GLY A 47 -5.63 12.53 10.93
N ALA A 48 -5.89 12.90 9.67
CA ALA A 48 -6.92 13.86 9.28
C ALA A 48 -7.36 13.59 7.83
N SER A 49 -8.66 13.41 7.60
CA SER A 49 -9.25 13.26 6.27
C SER A 49 -10.75 13.54 6.33
N PRO A 50 -11.38 14.03 5.25
CA PRO A 50 -12.82 14.07 5.14
C PRO A 50 -13.44 12.69 5.41
N LEU A 51 -14.56 12.68 6.14
CA LEU A 51 -15.25 11.43 6.49
C LEU A 51 -15.74 10.70 5.23
N THR A 52 -16.15 11.44 4.20
CA THR A 52 -16.57 10.89 2.92
C THR A 52 -15.46 10.07 2.26
N SER A 53 -14.24 10.59 2.22
CA SER A 53 -13.08 9.87 1.68
C SER A 53 -12.77 8.60 2.48
N ILE A 54 -12.83 8.67 3.81
CA ILE A 54 -12.59 7.50 4.68
C ILE A 54 -13.64 6.39 4.45
N LYS A 55 -14.86 6.76 4.04
CA LYS A 55 -15.99 5.82 3.93
C LYS A 55 -16.29 5.36 2.51
N HIS A 56 -15.83 6.08 1.50
CA HIS A 56 -16.31 5.90 0.13
C HIS A 56 -15.22 5.95 -0.95
N ALA A 57 -13.93 6.05 -0.58
CA ALA A 57 -12.84 6.07 -1.54
C ALA A 57 -11.90 4.86 -1.38
N GLY A 58 -11.51 4.27 -2.51
CA GLY A 58 -10.65 3.10 -2.59
C GLY A 58 -11.42 1.78 -2.62
N LEU A 59 -10.66 0.69 -2.71
CA LEU A 59 -11.14 -0.69 -2.62
C LEU A 59 -10.31 -1.53 -1.63
N PRO A 60 -10.78 -2.73 -1.26
CA PRO A 60 -9.98 -3.69 -0.50
C PRO A 60 -8.62 -3.97 -1.15
N TRP A 61 -7.58 -4.14 -0.34
CA TRP A 61 -6.22 -4.35 -0.85
C TRP A 61 -6.10 -5.71 -1.55
N GLU A 62 -6.90 -6.69 -1.16
CA GLU A 62 -6.92 -8.04 -1.73
C GLU A 62 -7.19 -8.01 -3.24
N LEU A 63 -8.10 -7.13 -3.67
CA LEU A 63 -8.42 -6.95 -5.09
C LEU A 63 -7.27 -6.28 -5.84
N GLY A 64 -6.78 -5.16 -5.31
CA GLY A 64 -5.73 -4.38 -5.97
C GLY A 64 -4.39 -5.12 -6.06
N ILE A 65 -3.99 -5.83 -5.00
CA ILE A 65 -2.73 -6.59 -5.00
C ILE A 65 -2.79 -7.76 -5.98
N ALA A 66 -3.92 -8.49 -6.02
CA ALA A 66 -4.11 -9.59 -6.94
C ALA A 66 -4.18 -9.12 -8.40
N GLU A 67 -4.90 -8.03 -8.68
CA GLU A 67 -4.96 -7.42 -10.01
C GLU A 67 -3.57 -6.95 -10.46
N THR A 68 -2.83 -6.30 -9.57
CA THR A 68 -1.46 -5.82 -9.84
C THR A 68 -0.52 -6.98 -10.12
N HIS A 69 -0.52 -8.01 -9.27
CA HIS A 69 0.30 -9.19 -9.47
C HIS A 69 -0.01 -9.85 -10.82
N LYS A 70 -1.28 -10.15 -11.09
CA LYS A 70 -1.72 -10.75 -12.35
C LYS A 70 -1.29 -9.91 -13.55
N THR A 71 -1.52 -8.60 -13.52
CA THR A 71 -1.24 -7.71 -14.65
C THR A 71 0.26 -7.61 -14.93
N LEU A 72 1.08 -7.51 -13.89
CA LEU A 72 2.53 -7.51 -14.05
C LEU A 72 3.06 -8.84 -14.59
N VAL A 73 2.48 -9.98 -14.18
CA VAL A 73 2.84 -11.30 -14.73
C VAL A 73 2.46 -11.40 -16.20
N MET A 74 1.23 -11.02 -16.57
CA MET A 74 0.76 -11.05 -17.96
C MET A 74 1.59 -10.17 -18.90
N ASN A 75 2.29 -9.16 -18.37
CA ASN A 75 3.12 -8.24 -19.15
C ASN A 75 4.63 -8.52 -19.05
N ASP A 76 5.04 -9.62 -18.39
CA ASP A 76 6.46 -9.94 -18.12
C ASP A 76 7.22 -8.79 -17.41
N LEU A 77 6.54 -8.14 -16.47
CA LEU A 77 7.07 -7.04 -15.66
C LEU A 77 7.24 -7.43 -14.19
N ARG A 78 6.69 -8.56 -13.74
CA ARG A 78 6.60 -8.89 -12.32
C ARG A 78 7.96 -9.05 -11.63
N SER A 79 8.98 -9.49 -12.36
CA SER A 79 10.34 -9.64 -11.86
C SER A 79 11.07 -8.30 -11.65
N ARG A 80 10.56 -7.20 -12.21
CA ARG A 80 11.22 -5.89 -12.18
C ARG A 80 10.97 -5.09 -10.90
N VAL A 81 9.93 -5.46 -10.15
CA VAL A 81 9.47 -4.70 -8.98
C VAL A 81 9.18 -5.63 -7.81
N ARG A 82 9.43 -5.13 -6.60
CA ARG A 82 8.91 -5.72 -5.36
C ARG A 82 7.47 -5.21 -5.14
N LEU A 83 6.54 -6.12 -4.88
CA LEU A 83 5.16 -5.75 -4.53
C LEU A 83 4.98 -5.68 -3.03
N GLN A 84 4.44 -4.57 -2.54
CA GLN A 84 4.12 -4.34 -1.14
C GLN A 84 2.61 -4.14 -1.00
N THR A 85 2.03 -4.51 0.15
CA THR A 85 0.66 -4.12 0.48
C THR A 85 0.53 -3.65 1.92
N ASP A 86 -0.39 -2.72 2.16
CA ASP A 86 -0.84 -2.27 3.47
C ASP A 86 -2.36 -2.08 3.46
N GLY A 87 -2.94 -1.86 4.65
CA GLY A 87 -4.38 -1.67 4.80
C GLY A 87 -4.95 -2.51 5.93
N GLN A 88 -4.62 -2.14 7.18
CA GLN A 88 -5.11 -2.82 8.40
C GLN A 88 -4.71 -4.29 8.52
N LEU A 89 -3.54 -4.67 8.00
CA LEU A 89 -2.91 -5.95 8.34
C LEU A 89 -2.68 -6.01 9.86
N LYS A 90 -3.26 -7.00 10.53
CA LYS A 90 -3.23 -7.12 12.01
C LYS A 90 -2.70 -8.47 12.48
N THR A 91 -2.81 -9.49 11.65
CA THR A 91 -2.53 -10.87 12.03
C THR A 91 -1.55 -11.53 11.07
N GLY A 92 -0.91 -12.61 11.53
CA GLY A 92 -0.09 -13.45 10.65
C GLY A 92 -0.89 -14.07 9.50
N ARG A 93 -2.20 -14.30 9.70
CA ARG A 93 -3.10 -14.77 8.63
C ARG A 93 -3.25 -13.72 7.53
N ASP A 94 -3.38 -12.44 7.87
CA ASP A 94 -3.49 -11.37 6.88
C ASP A 94 -2.22 -11.29 6.02
N VAL A 95 -1.05 -11.43 6.66
CA VAL A 95 0.26 -11.49 5.97
C VAL A 95 0.33 -12.71 5.05
N ALA A 96 -0.08 -13.88 5.52
CA ALA A 96 -0.08 -15.10 4.70
C ALA A 96 -1.00 -14.97 3.47
N ILE A 97 -2.19 -14.39 3.63
CA ILE A 97 -3.11 -14.13 2.53
C ILE A 97 -2.50 -13.13 1.55
N ALA A 98 -1.95 -12.02 2.03
CA ALA A 98 -1.27 -11.05 1.19
C ALA A 98 -0.12 -11.66 0.39
N CYS A 99 0.67 -12.55 1.01
CA CYS A 99 1.72 -13.29 0.34
C CYS A 99 1.16 -14.19 -0.78
N MET A 100 0.09 -14.94 -0.51
CA MET A 100 -0.57 -15.80 -1.50
C MET A 100 -1.16 -15.00 -2.66
N LEU A 101 -1.58 -13.76 -2.44
CA LEU A 101 -2.09 -12.86 -3.47
C LEU A 101 -0.98 -12.09 -4.23
N GLY A 102 0.30 -12.34 -3.90
CA GLY A 102 1.45 -11.87 -4.68
C GLY A 102 2.24 -10.72 -4.07
N ALA A 103 1.95 -10.31 -2.83
CA ALA A 103 2.79 -9.37 -2.08
C ALA A 103 4.07 -10.05 -1.56
N GLU A 104 5.13 -9.27 -1.42
CA GLU A 104 6.45 -9.68 -0.91
C GLU A 104 6.87 -8.86 0.32
N GLU A 105 6.30 -7.67 0.49
CA GLU A 105 6.53 -6.79 1.63
C GLU A 105 5.17 -6.36 2.23
N PHE A 106 5.11 -6.12 3.54
CA PHE A 106 3.87 -5.87 4.28
C PHE A 106 3.99 -4.62 5.15
N GLY A 107 3.09 -3.65 4.96
CA GLY A 107 3.07 -2.40 5.71
C GLY A 107 2.14 -2.48 6.93
N PHE A 108 2.66 -2.04 8.08
CA PHE A 108 1.91 -1.92 9.34
C PHE A 108 1.99 -0.48 9.85
N ALA A 109 0.87 0.07 10.31
CA ALA A 109 0.83 1.41 10.90
C ALA A 109 -0.08 1.45 12.15
N THR A 110 -1.38 1.20 11.98
CA THR A 110 -2.34 1.26 13.09
C THR A 110 -2.01 0.27 14.22
N GLY A 111 -1.61 -0.95 13.90
CA GLY A 111 -1.19 -1.95 14.89
C GLY A 111 -0.01 -1.46 15.75
N PRO A 112 1.12 -1.05 15.15
CA PRO A 112 2.21 -0.40 15.87
C PRO A 112 1.80 0.83 16.68
N LEU A 113 0.93 1.70 16.15
CA LEU A 113 0.43 2.85 16.93
C LEU A 113 -0.33 2.42 18.19
N ILE A 114 -1.14 1.37 18.10
CA ILE A 114 -1.83 0.81 19.28
C ILE A 114 -0.82 0.23 20.27
N ALA A 115 0.19 -0.50 19.79
CA ALA A 115 1.25 -1.03 20.65
C ALA A 115 2.04 0.08 21.37
N LEU A 116 2.15 1.26 20.77
CA LEU A 116 2.77 2.45 21.36
C LEU A 116 1.84 3.24 22.30
N GLY A 117 0.56 2.85 22.44
CA GLY A 117 -0.38 3.49 23.37
C GLY A 117 -1.59 4.16 22.73
N CYS A 118 -1.77 4.10 21.40
CA CYS A 118 -2.99 4.59 20.78
C CYS A 118 -4.21 3.79 21.28
N ILE A 119 -5.11 4.44 22.01
CA ILE A 119 -6.35 3.85 22.52
C ILE A 119 -7.52 3.94 21.52
N MET A 120 -7.24 4.23 20.24
CA MET A 120 -8.24 4.37 19.18
C MET A 120 -9.33 5.44 19.45
N MET A 121 -8.96 6.55 20.08
CA MET A 121 -9.88 7.67 20.39
C MET A 121 -10.40 8.41 19.13
N ARG A 122 -9.67 8.34 18.01
CA ARG A 122 -10.01 8.97 16.72
C ARG A 122 -10.14 10.51 16.75
N LYS A 123 -9.37 11.16 17.63
CA LYS A 123 -9.21 12.63 17.70
C LYS A 123 -7.85 13.12 17.21
N CYS A 124 -7.19 12.35 16.34
CA CYS A 124 -5.84 12.64 15.86
C CYS A 124 -5.73 14.04 15.23
N HIS A 125 -6.76 14.48 14.51
CA HIS A 125 -6.84 15.79 13.85
C HIS A 125 -7.12 16.97 14.80
N LEU A 126 -7.42 16.72 16.08
CA LEU A 126 -7.77 17.74 17.07
C LEU A 126 -6.63 18.09 18.02
N ASN A 127 -5.45 17.48 17.87
CA ASN A 127 -4.31 17.65 18.77
C ASN A 127 -4.67 17.39 20.26
N THR A 128 -5.53 16.40 20.51
CA THR A 128 -6.04 16.03 21.84
C THR A 128 -5.89 14.53 22.09
N CYS A 129 -4.77 13.95 21.62
CA CYS A 129 -4.40 12.58 22.01
C CYS A 129 -4.14 12.56 23.54
N PRO A 130 -4.76 11.64 24.29
CA PRO A 130 -4.54 11.51 25.72
C PRO A 130 -3.13 11.00 26.04
#